data_AF-A0A084IQC6-F1
#
_entry.id   AF-A0A084IQC6-F1
#
_cell.length_a   1.000
_cell.length_b   1.000
_cell.length_c   1.000
_cell.angle_alpha   90.00
_cell.angle_beta   90.00
_cell.angle_gamma   90.00
#
_symmetry.space_group_name_H-M   'P 1'
#
loop_
_entity.id
_entity.type
_entity.pdbx_description
1 polymer ?
#
loop_
_entity_poly.entity_id
_entity_poly.type
_entity_poly.pdbx_seq_one_letter_code
_entity_poly.pdbx_strand_id
1 'polypeptide(L)'
;MQDARELLTRLPLCFKPEAAGDLSMTAQYLIRNPVYITIENGQCNAHEGLAPNPDVTLKVRDEHLIKLMTGRMRGLTAFLTGRLKVEGNYMLAQKLQQVFDTSRLR
;
A
#
# COMPACT_ATOMS: atom_id res chain seq x y z
N MET A 1 -18.74 2.65 -9.04
CA MET A 1 -17.37 3.22 -9.00
C MET A 1 -16.59 2.40 -7.99
N GLN A 2 -15.44 1.82 -8.34
CA GLN A 2 -14.60 1.13 -7.35
C GLN A 2 -13.98 2.18 -6.41
N ASP A 3 -14.14 2.00 -5.10
CA ASP A 3 -13.54 2.85 -4.07
C ASP A 3 -12.13 2.35 -3.76
N ALA A 4 -11.13 3.22 -3.86
CA ALA A 4 -9.74 2.91 -3.56
C ALA A 4 -9.54 2.57 -2.07
N ARG A 5 -10.32 3.17 -1.16
CA ARG A 5 -10.31 2.86 0.27
C ARG A 5 -10.72 1.40 0.50
N GLU A 6 -11.80 0.95 -0.14
CA GLU A 6 -12.32 -0.41 -0.03
C GLU A 6 -11.31 -1.48 -0.51
N LEU A 7 -10.46 -1.14 -1.47
CA LEU A 7 -9.37 -2.04 -1.89
C LEU A 7 -8.25 -2.09 -0.85
N LEU A 8 -7.92 -0.96 -0.23
CA LEU A 8 -6.88 -0.90 0.81
C LEU A 8 -7.33 -1.57 2.11
N THR A 9 -8.60 -1.50 2.49
CA THR A 9 -9.14 -2.23 3.66
C THR A 9 -9.05 -3.75 3.47
N ARG A 10 -9.06 -4.23 2.23
CA ARG A 10 -8.87 -5.65 1.87
C ARG A 10 -7.41 -6.05 1.66
N LEU A 11 -6.47 -5.10 1.61
CA LEU A 11 -5.05 -5.38 1.39
C LEU A 11 -4.43 -6.36 2.43
N PRO A 12 -4.83 -6.35 3.72
CA PRO A 12 -4.38 -7.36 4.68
C PRO A 12 -4.60 -8.81 4.26
N LEU A 13 -5.65 -9.11 3.47
CA LEU A 13 -5.93 -10.47 2.95
C LEU A 13 -4.85 -10.97 1.99
N CYS A 14 -4.06 -10.04 1.45
CA CYS A 14 -3.01 -10.30 0.48
C CYS A 14 -1.62 -10.32 1.12
N PHE A 15 -1.55 -10.11 2.43
CA PHE A 15 -0.30 -10.11 3.17
C PHE A 15 0.29 -11.52 3.27
N LYS A 16 1.60 -11.61 3.17
CA LYS A 16 2.40 -12.84 3.28
C LYS A 16 3.28 -12.73 4.54
N PRO A 17 2.81 -13.18 5.71
CA PRO A 17 3.60 -13.14 6.94
C PRO A 17 4.98 -13.79 6.79
N GLU A 18 5.06 -14.88 6.03
CA GLU A 18 6.29 -15.61 5.74
C GLU A 18 7.33 -14.78 4.97
N ALA A 19 6.88 -13.81 4.15
CA ALA A 19 7.76 -12.90 3.42
C ALA A 19 8.10 -11.65 4.22
N ALA A 20 7.35 -11.37 5.29
CA ALA A 20 7.50 -10.15 6.08
C ALA A 20 8.68 -10.20 7.06
N GLY A 21 9.04 -11.39 7.56
CA GLY A 21 10.14 -11.53 8.50
C GLY A 21 9.97 -10.62 9.73
N ASP A 22 10.93 -9.73 9.95
CA ASP A 22 10.97 -8.76 11.05
C ASP A 22 10.41 -7.36 10.68
N LEU A 23 9.72 -7.24 9.53
CA LEU A 23 9.19 -5.97 9.06
C LEU A 23 8.19 -5.38 10.07
N SER A 24 8.51 -4.17 10.54
CA SER A 24 7.59 -3.29 11.27
C SER A 24 7.56 -1.93 10.58
N MET A 25 6.37 -1.49 10.16
CA MET A 25 6.20 -0.19 9.50
C MET A 25 4.75 0.29 9.44
N THR A 26 4.59 1.61 9.28
CA THR A 26 3.33 2.27 8.96
C THR A 26 3.40 2.92 7.57
N ALA A 27 2.56 2.47 6.64
CA ALA A 27 2.43 3.02 5.29
C ALA A 27 1.14 3.83 5.15
N GLN A 28 1.27 5.13 4.91
CA GLN A 28 0.14 6.01 4.59
C GLN A 28 -0.16 5.99 3.09
N TYR A 29 -1.44 5.90 2.73
CA TYR A 29 -1.95 6.13 1.39
C TYR A 29 -2.77 7.41 1.39
N LEU A 30 -2.26 8.44 0.72
CA LEU A 30 -2.94 9.71 0.50
C LEU A 30 -3.70 9.63 -0.83
N ILE A 31 -4.88 9.03 -0.74
CA ILE A 31 -5.92 9.01 -1.76
C ILE A 31 -7.07 9.95 -1.34
N ARG A 32 -8.18 9.98 -2.09
CA ARG A 32 -9.33 10.83 -1.74
C ARG A 32 -9.82 10.62 -0.30
N ASN A 33 -9.95 9.37 0.12
CA ASN A 33 -10.27 8.97 1.49
C ASN A 33 -9.03 8.30 2.11
N PRO A 34 -8.23 9.01 2.91
CA PRO A 34 -6.96 8.50 3.39
C PRO A 34 -7.10 7.17 4.14
N VAL A 35 -6.11 6.30 3.97
CA VAL A 35 -5.99 5.00 4.65
C VAL A 35 -4.53 4.77 4.99
N TYR A 36 -4.26 4.15 6.13
CA TYR A 36 -2.91 3.69 6.45
C TYR A 36 -2.90 2.20 6.79
N ILE A 37 -1.78 1.56 6.50
CA ILE A 37 -1.53 0.16 6.79
C ILE A 37 -0.44 0.07 7.84
N THR A 38 -0.64 -0.74 8.87
CA THR A 38 0.38 -1.05 9.86
C THR A 38 0.78 -2.51 9.70
N ILE A 39 2.08 -2.76 9.62
CA ILE A 39 2.66 -4.11 9.68
C ILE A 39 3.47 -4.17 10.97
N GLU A 40 3.17 -5.14 11.83
CA GLU A 40 3.92 -5.38 13.05
C GLU A 40 3.71 -6.83 13.49
N ASN A 41 4.74 -7.48 14.03
CA ASN A 41 4.67 -8.85 14.56
C ASN A 41 4.06 -9.86 13.57
N GLY A 42 4.38 -9.73 12.28
CA GLY A 42 3.84 -10.60 11.24
C GLY A 42 2.32 -10.45 11.01
N GLN A 43 1.73 -9.34 11.45
CA GLN A 43 0.34 -8.98 11.20
C GLN A 43 0.26 -7.73 10.35
N CYS A 44 -0.78 -7.63 9.53
CA CYS A 44 -1.07 -6.48 8.69
C CYS A 44 -2.48 -6.00 8.98
N ASN A 45 -2.64 -4.71 9.29
CA ASN A 45 -3.93 -4.11 9.59
C ASN A 45 -4.13 -2.86 8.73
N ALA A 46 -5.37 -2.63 8.31
CA ALA A 46 -5.77 -1.45 7.56
C ALA A 46 -6.65 -0.54 8.41
N HIS A 47 -6.40 0.76 8.33
CA HIS A 47 -7.07 1.77 9.14
C HIS A 47 -7.47 2.96 8.27
N GLU A 48 -8.67 3.47 8.49
CA GLU A 48 -9.13 4.67 7.80
C GLU A 48 -8.55 5.94 8.43
N GLY A 49 -8.27 6.95 7.60
CA GLY A 49 -7.74 8.24 8.02
C GLY A 49 -6.24 8.38 7.83
N LEU A 50 -5.67 9.25 8.67
CA LEU A 50 -4.26 9.63 8.63
C LEU A 50 -3.50 8.96 9.77
N ALA A 51 -2.40 8.31 9.44
CA ALA A 51 -1.43 7.82 10.40
C ALA A 51 -0.75 9.01 11.10
N PRO A 52 -0.51 8.94 12.42
CA PRO A 52 0.18 10.00 13.15
C PRO A 52 1.65 10.15 12.72
N ASN A 53 2.35 9.02 12.51
CA ASN A 53 3.76 9.00 12.12
C ASN A 53 4.01 7.90 11.07
N PRO A 54 3.74 8.16 9.78
CA PRO A 54 3.99 7.18 8.73
C PRO A 54 5.47 7.10 8.36
N ASP A 55 6.01 5.89 8.29
CA ASP A 55 7.36 5.63 7.77
C ASP A 55 7.45 5.86 6.26
N VAL A 56 6.34 5.58 5.57
CA VAL A 56 6.21 5.72 4.12
C VAL A 56 4.88 6.38 3.81
N THR A 57 4.89 7.37 2.93
CA THR A 57 3.68 8.01 2.40
C THR A 57 3.61 7.83 0.90
N LEU A 58 2.52 7.22 0.42
CA LEU A 58 2.21 7.01 -0.98
C LEU A 58 1.11 7.97 -1.41
N LYS A 59 1.41 8.90 -2.30
CA LYS A 59 0.42 9.82 -2.90
C LYS A 59 0.05 9.31 -4.28
N VAL A 60 -1.22 9.00 -4.48
CA VAL A 60 -1.72 8.39 -5.72
C VAL A 60 -3.21 8.71 -5.87
N ARG A 61 -3.67 8.90 -7.12
CA ARG A 61 -5.10 9.06 -7.38
C ARG A 61 -5.81 7.71 -7.25
N ASP A 62 -7.03 7.71 -6.75
CA ASP A 62 -7.86 6.50 -6.56
C ASP A 62 -7.88 5.60 -7.81
N GLU A 63 -8.10 6.20 -8.99
CA GLU A 63 -8.12 5.49 -10.27
C GLU A 63 -6.79 4.79 -10.63
N HIS A 64 -5.66 5.36 -10.20
CA HIS A 64 -4.34 4.81 -10.44
C HIS A 64 -4.05 3.71 -9.41
N LEU A 65 -4.45 3.90 -8.16
CA LEU A 65 -4.33 2.88 -7.12
C LEU A 65 -5.12 1.62 -7.51
N ILE A 66 -6.36 1.78 -7.97
CA ILE A 66 -7.18 0.65 -8.44
C ILE A 66 -6.47 -0.09 -9.57
N LYS A 67 -5.91 0.64 -10.56
CA LYS A 67 -5.15 0.02 -11.66
C LYS A 67 -3.88 -0.69 -11.15
N LEU A 68 -3.19 -0.14 -10.16
CA LEU A 68 -2.02 -0.76 -9.54
C LEU A 68 -2.38 -2.07 -8.81
N MET A 69 -3.40 -2.02 -7.95
CA MET A 69 -3.80 -3.17 -7.13
C MET A 69 -4.44 -4.29 -7.95
N THR A 70 -5.12 -3.95 -9.04
CA THR A 70 -5.68 -4.95 -9.98
C THR A 70 -4.62 -5.52 -10.94
N GLY A 71 -3.40 -5.00 -10.92
CA GLY A 71 -2.32 -5.37 -11.85
C GLY A 71 -2.51 -4.84 -13.27
N ARG A 72 -3.45 -3.91 -13.48
CA ARG A 72 -3.64 -3.17 -14.74
C ARG A 72 -2.59 -2.06 -14.94
N MET A 73 -1.78 -1.78 -13.93
CA MET A 73 -0.62 -0.88 -13.96
C MET A 73 0.50 -1.46 -13.11
N ARG A 74 1.76 -1.32 -13.54
CA ARG A 74 2.93 -1.76 -12.75
C ARG A 74 3.42 -0.64 -11.85
N GLY A 75 3.77 -0.96 -10.60
CA GLY A 75 4.23 0.00 -9.58
C GLY A 75 5.41 0.86 -10.01
N LEU A 76 6.43 0.25 -10.62
CA LEU A 76 7.59 0.95 -11.16
C LEU A 76 7.21 1.96 -12.26
N THR A 77 6.31 1.59 -13.17
CA THR A 77 5.83 2.49 -14.23
C THR A 77 5.03 3.66 -13.64
N ALA A 78 4.18 3.41 -12.63
CA ALA A 78 3.44 4.48 -11.97
C ALA A 78 4.36 5.47 -11.26
N PHE A 79 5.43 4.98 -10.63
CA PHE A 79 6.44 5.82 -9.99
C PHE A 79 7.20 6.67 -11.02
N LEU A 80 7.74 6.05 -12.08
CA LEU A 80 8.48 6.77 -13.12
C LEU A 80 7.64 7.81 -13.87
N THR A 81 6.33 7.57 -14.01
CA THR A 81 5.40 8.50 -14.66
C THR A 81 4.83 9.56 -13.71
N GLY A 82 5.26 9.60 -12.45
CA GLY A 82 4.78 10.54 -11.43
C GLY A 82 3.34 10.29 -10.96
N ARG A 83 2.72 9.17 -11.37
CA ARG A 83 1.37 8.77 -10.99
C ARG A 83 1.30 8.20 -9.58
N LEU A 84 2.44 7.75 -9.07
CA LEU A 84 2.66 7.34 -7.69
C LEU A 84 3.86 8.12 -7.17
N LYS A 85 3.67 8.94 -6.14
CA LYS A 85 4.76 9.58 -5.40
C LYS A 85 4.97 8.84 -4.09
N VAL A 86 6.23 8.53 -3.78
CA VAL A 86 6.62 7.92 -2.51
C VAL A 86 7.45 8.94 -1.74
N GLU A 87 7.12 9.15 -0.47
CA GLU A 87 7.85 10.00 0.47
C GLU A 87 8.18 9.17 1.72
N GLY A 88 9.26 9.50 2.42
CA GLY A 88 9.74 8.74 3.58
C GLY A 88 10.78 7.67 3.22
N ASN A 89 10.71 6.52 3.87
CA ASN A 89 11.72 5.46 3.73
C ASN A 89 11.51 4.58 2.49
N TYR A 90 12.29 4.83 1.44
CA TYR A 90 12.22 4.06 0.20
C TYR A 90 12.51 2.56 0.35
N MET A 91 13.41 2.18 1.27
CA MET A 91 13.73 0.77 1.51
C MET A 91 12.52 0.03 2.11
N LEU A 92 11.81 0.68 3.03
CA LEU A 92 10.54 0.14 3.55
C LEU A 92 9.47 0.09 2.46
N ALA A 93 9.39 1.09 1.57
CA ALA A 93 8.47 1.07 0.43
C ALA A 93 8.74 -0.07 -0.56
N GLN A 94 10.01 -0.46 -0.74
CA GLN A 94 10.39 -1.63 -1.54
C GLN A 94 10.04 -2.94 -0.84
N LYS A 95 10.36 -3.08 0.46
CA LYS A 95 9.96 -4.26 1.27
C LYS A 95 8.44 -4.44 1.29
N LEU A 96 7.68 -3.35 1.44
CA LEU A 96 6.22 -3.34 1.40
C LEU A 96 5.67 -4.04 0.15
N GLN A 97 6.26 -3.82 -1.02
CA GLN A 97 5.82 -4.46 -2.27
C GLN A 97 6.08 -5.97 -2.30
N GLN A 98 7.08 -6.46 -1.58
CA GLN A 98 7.47 -7.87 -1.59
C GLN A 98 6.58 -8.72 -0.69
N VAL A 99 6.03 -8.12 0.37
CA VAL A 99 5.20 -8.78 1.40
C VAL A 99 3.72 -8.89 1.03
N PHE A 100 3.30 -8.29 -0.09
CA PHE A 100 1.94 -8.44 -0.61
C PHE A 100 1.91 -9.27 -1.89
N ASP A 101 0.85 -10.06 -2.03
CA ASP A 101 0.49 -10.74 -3.26
C ASP A 101 -0.85 -10.23 -3.77
N THR A 102 -0.81 -9.20 -4.61
CA THR A 102 -2.01 -8.54 -5.13
C THR A 102 -2.80 -9.40 -6.13
N SER A 103 -2.30 -10.58 -6.53
CA SER A 103 -3.09 -11.52 -7.34
C SER A 103 -4.32 -12.03 -6.58
N ARG A 104 -4.27 -12.02 -5.24
CA ARG A 104 -5.37 -12.41 -4.34
C ARG A 104 -6.51 -11.38 -4.25
N LEU A 105 -6.34 -10.18 -4.85
CA LEU A 105 -7.39 -9.16 -4.94
C LEU A 105 -8.30 -9.33 -6.16
N ARG A 106 -7.96 -10.23 -7.07
CA ARG A 106 -8.70 -10.48 -8.31
C ARG A 106 -9.97 -11.29 -8.08
#